data_AF-A0A7S9DCS8-F1
#
_entry.id   AF-A0A7S9DCS8-F1
#
_cell.length_a   1.000
_cell.length_b   1.000
_cell.length_c   1.000
_cell.angle_alpha   90.00
_cell.angle_beta   90.00
_cell.angle_gamma   90.00
#
_symmetry.space_group_name_H-M   'P 1'
#
loop_
_entity.id
_entity.type
_entity.pdbx_description
1 polymer ?
#
loop_
_entity_poly.entity_id
_entity_poly.type
_entity_poly.pdbx_seq_one_letter_code
_entity_poly.pdbx_strand_id
1 'polypeptide(L)'
;MRFVLVNGRTPLRTTFCLQCCEKISGSYLRELRLRLPYCDYECYARHRELEARTMGARDGSFAVAVTHPGVSVGARVDDLTRR
;
A
#
# COMPACT_ATOMS: atom_id res chain seq x y z
N MET A 1 -2.83 4.95 -9.31
CA MET A 1 -1.83 4.05 -9.94
C MET A 1 -2.57 2.89 -10.60
N ARG A 2 -1.96 2.20 -11.58
CA ARG A 2 -2.63 1.17 -12.40
C ARG A 2 -2.01 -0.21 -12.13
N PHE A 3 -2.85 -1.23 -12.02
CA PHE A 3 -2.45 -2.63 -11.86
C PHE A 3 -3.18 -3.51 -12.87
N VAL A 4 -2.68 -4.72 -13.09
CA VAL A 4 -3.36 -5.78 -13.85
C VAL A 4 -3.54 -7.00 -12.97
N LEU A 5 -4.71 -7.64 -13.10
CA LEU A 5 -4.96 -8.96 -12.52
C LEU A 5 -4.52 -10.02 -13.53
N VAL A 6 -3.57 -10.85 -13.12
CA VAL A 6 -3.10 -12.00 -13.90
C VAL A 6 -3.90 -13.21 -13.45
N ASN A 7 -4.80 -13.70 -14.30
CA ASN A 7 -5.67 -14.84 -14.00
C ASN A 7 -4.99 -16.17 -14.38
N GLY A 8 -4.95 -17.11 -13.44
CA GLY A 8 -4.73 -18.53 -13.72
C GLY A 8 -3.38 -18.90 -14.35
N ARG A 9 -2.39 -18.00 -14.32
CA ARG A 9 -1.03 -18.28 -14.78
C ARG A 9 -0.07 -18.14 -13.62
N THR A 10 0.51 -19.25 -13.19
CA THR A 10 1.64 -19.21 -12.26
C THR A 10 2.79 -18.48 -12.98
N PRO A 11 3.43 -17.48 -12.35
CA PRO A 11 4.60 -16.85 -12.95
C PRO A 11 5.66 -17.89 -13.31
N LEU A 12 6.36 -17.71 -14.44
CA LEU A 12 7.37 -18.66 -14.95
C LEU A 12 8.47 -18.98 -13.91
N ARG A 13 8.68 -18.07 -12.94
CA ARG A 13 9.59 -18.24 -11.81
C ARG A 13 8.84 -18.11 -10.51
N THR A 14 9.29 -18.81 -9.47
CA THR A 14 8.80 -18.61 -8.10
C THR A 14 8.83 -17.13 -7.77
N THR A 15 7.66 -16.56 -7.54
CA THR A 15 7.47 -15.13 -7.28
C THR A 15 6.84 -15.00 -5.89
N PHE A 16 7.25 -13.98 -5.16
CA PHE A 16 6.74 -13.69 -3.82
C PHE A 16 5.99 -12.37 -3.85
N CYS A 17 4.95 -12.27 -3.03
CA CYS A 17 4.24 -11.02 -2.81
C CYS A 17 5.17 -10.02 -2.12
N LEU A 18 5.22 -8.80 -2.63
CA LEU A 18 6.05 -7.76 -2.03
C LEU A 18 5.58 -7.35 -0.63
N GLN A 19 4.28 -7.47 -0.35
CA GLN A 19 3.71 -6.97 0.90
C GLN A 19 3.71 -8.01 2.04
N CYS A 20 3.38 -9.27 1.75
CA CYS A 20 3.29 -10.32 2.77
C CYS A 20 4.41 -11.36 2.68
N CYS A 21 5.32 -11.24 1.71
CA CYS A 21 6.44 -12.16 1.48
C CYS A 21 6.03 -13.61 1.18
N GLU A 22 4.74 -13.88 0.98
CA GLU A 22 4.25 -15.22 0.67
C GLU A 22 4.46 -15.59 -0.81
N LYS A 23 4.61 -16.89 -1.07
CA LYS A 23 4.75 -17.41 -2.43
C LYS A 23 3.45 -17.24 -3.20
N ILE A 24 3.54 -16.65 -4.39
CA ILE A 24 2.41 -16.53 -5.31
C ILE A 24 2.25 -17.84 -6.08
N SER A 25 1.11 -18.50 -5.87
CA SER A 25 0.81 -19.83 -6.44
C SER A 25 -0.27 -19.82 -7.53
N GLY A 26 -1.01 -18.72 -7.69
CA GLY A 26 -2.18 -18.63 -8.57
C GLY A 26 -2.35 -17.27 -9.24
N SER A 27 -3.59 -16.77 -9.28
CA SER A 27 -3.86 -15.42 -9.76
C SER A 27 -3.21 -14.38 -8.86
N TYR A 28 -2.68 -13.31 -9.47
CA TYR A 28 -1.96 -12.28 -8.74
C TYR A 28 -2.13 -10.91 -9.37
N LEU A 29 -1.98 -9.85 -8.58
CA LEU A 29 -1.91 -8.50 -9.08
C LEU A 29 -0.48 -8.14 -9.44
N ARG A 30 -0.33 -7.41 -10.55
CA ARG A 30 0.94 -6.82 -10.95
C ARG A 30 0.77 -5.33 -11.18
N GLU A 31 1.52 -4.54 -10.43
CA GLU A 31 1.57 -3.11 -10.67
C GLU A 31 2.29 -2.81 -11.99
N LEU A 32 1.74 -1.94 -12.84
CA LEU A 32 2.28 -1.72 -14.18
C LEU A 32 3.60 -0.94 -14.20
N ARG A 33 3.79 0.02 -13.29
CA ARG A 33 4.97 0.89 -13.30
C ARG A 33 6.20 0.17 -12.79
N LEU A 34 6.11 -0.35 -11.57
CA LEU A 34 7.24 -0.99 -10.89
C LEU A 34 7.31 -2.49 -11.16
N ARG A 35 6.33 -3.06 -11.87
CA ARG A 35 6.22 -4.49 -12.19
C ARG A 35 6.16 -5.37 -10.94
N LEU A 36 5.73 -4.79 -9.81
CA LEU A 36 5.69 -5.42 -8.50
C LEU A 36 4.51 -6.40 -8.40
N PRO A 37 4.75 -7.62 -7.90
CA PRO A 37 3.72 -8.64 -7.74
C PRO A 37 3.08 -8.61 -6.34
N TYR A 38 1.77 -8.82 -6.28
CA TYR A 38 0.98 -8.90 -5.04
C TYR A 38 0.00 -10.08 -5.13
N CYS A 39 -0.28 -10.73 -4.00
CA CYS A 39 -1.29 -11.79 -3.95
C CYS A 39 -2.66 -11.30 -4.43
N ASP A 40 -3.05 -10.13 -3.94
CA ASP A 40 -4.40 -9.59 -4.08
C ASP A 40 -4.39 -8.06 -3.96
N TYR A 41 -5.59 -7.49 -4.01
CA TYR A 41 -5.81 -6.06 -3.87
C TYR A 41 -5.48 -5.53 -2.47
N GLU A 42 -5.67 -6.31 -1.40
CA GLU A 42 -5.37 -5.85 -0.03
C GLU A 42 -3.87 -5.65 0.16
N CYS A 43 -3.05 -6.58 -0.34
CA CYS A 43 -1.60 -6.47 -0.35
C CYS A 43 -1.13 -5.25 -1.17
N TYR A 44 -1.75 -5.03 -2.33
CA TYR A 44 -1.48 -3.85 -3.15
C TYR A 44 -1.85 -2.54 -2.42
N ALA A 45 -3.04 -2.46 -1.82
CA ALA A 45 -3.52 -1.27 -1.12
C ALA A 45 -2.63 -0.93 0.08
N ARG A 46 -2.27 -1.93 0.89
CA ARG A 46 -1.37 -1.75 2.04
C ARG A 46 0.01 -1.26 1.62
N HIS A 47 0.56 -1.78 0.53
CA HIS A 47 1.82 -1.28 -0.03
C HIS A 47 1.68 0.17 -0.50
N ARG A 48 0.59 0.51 -1.20
CA ARG A 48 0.32 1.88 -1.68
C ARG A 48 0.15 2.87 -0.53
N GLU A 49 -0.46 2.46 0.57
CA GLU A 49 -0.53 3.26 1.79
C GLU A 49 0.85 3.49 2.39
N LEU A 50 1.69 2.45 2.46
CA LEU A 50 3.05 2.57 2.95
C LEU A 50 3.92 3.46 2.06
N GLU A 51 3.79 3.34 0.74
CA GLU A 51 4.44 4.24 -0.22
C GLU A 51 3.95 5.67 -0.05
N ALA A 52 2.65 5.90 0.12
CA ALA A 52 2.11 7.23 0.35
C ALA A 52 2.64 7.83 1.68
N ARG A 53 2.81 7.01 2.72
CA ARG A 53 3.40 7.41 4.01
C ARG A 53 4.89 7.70 3.91
N THR A 54 5.64 6.92 3.14
CA THR A 54 7.10 7.07 2.99
C THR A 54 7.49 8.15 1.97
N MET A 55 6.65 8.37 0.94
CA MET A 55 6.83 9.44 -0.05
C MET A 55 6.15 10.75 0.36
N GLY A 56 5.40 10.77 1.47
CA GLY A 56 4.80 11.94 2.10
C GLY A 56 5.78 12.80 2.91
N ALA A 57 6.99 13.03 2.40
CA ALA A 57 7.98 13.94 3.00
C ALA A 57 8.53 14.96 1.99
N ARG A 58 7.71 15.41 1.03
CA ARG A 58 8.08 16.59 0.22
C ARG A 58 7.07 17.71 0.09
N ASP A 59 5.80 17.53 0.40
CA ASP A 59 4.87 18.67 0.47
C ASP A 59 3.80 18.44 1.55
N GLY A 60 3.90 19.18 2.65
CA GLY A 60 2.78 19.50 3.55
C GLY A 60 2.12 18.32 4.27
N SER A 61 2.66 17.98 5.44
CA SER A 61 2.07 17.28 6.58
C SER A 61 0.57 16.94 6.53
N PHE A 62 0.24 15.64 6.57
CA PHE A 62 -1.02 15.16 7.12
C PHE A 62 -0.76 13.92 7.98
N ALA A 63 -1.00 14.04 9.29
CA ALA A 63 -1.04 12.91 10.19
C ALA A 63 -2.45 12.29 10.12
N VAL A 64 -2.57 11.13 9.48
CA VAL A 64 -3.77 10.29 9.64
C VAL A 64 -3.47 9.32 10.76
N ALA A 65 -3.99 9.60 11.95
CA ALA A 65 -4.04 8.62 13.03
C ALA A 65 -5.03 7.53 12.63
N VAL A 66 -4.52 6.32 12.38
CA VAL A 66 -5.36 5.12 12.28
C VAL A 66 -5.75 4.74 13.70
N THR A 67 -6.83 5.30 14.21
CA THR A 67 -7.54 4.72 15.35
C THR A 67 -8.37 3.54 14.82
N HIS A 68 -8.45 2.49 15.64
CA HIS A 68 -9.34 1.32 15.49
C HIS A 68 -10.70 1.66 14.86
N PRO A 69 -11.37 0.71 14.16
CA PRO A 69 -12.50 1.01 13.29
C PRO A 69 -13.60 1.76 14.05
N GLY A 70 -13.87 3.02 13.68
CA GLY A 70 -15.12 3.68 14.07
C GLY A 70 -15.14 5.20 14.20
N VAL A 71 -14.06 5.91 14.51
CA VAL A 71 -14.11 7.38 14.69
C VAL A 71 -12.80 8.04 14.25
N SER A 72 -12.89 9.06 13.39
CA SER A 72 -11.78 9.93 12.98
C SER A 72 -11.99 11.34 13.53
N VAL A 73 -11.12 11.79 14.44
CA VAL A 73 -10.95 13.20 14.79
C VAL A 73 -9.58 13.63 14.27
N GLY A 74 -9.57 14.49 13.25
CA GLY A 74 -8.34 15.06 12.72
C GLY A 74 -7.93 16.29 13.52
N ALA A 75 -6.75 16.26 14.15
CA ALA A 75 -6.10 17.46 14.67
C ALA A 75 -5.04 17.92 13.67
N ARG A 76 -5.04 19.22 13.33
CA ARG A 76 -3.96 19.83 12.56
C ARG A 76 -2.71 19.93 13.43
N VAL A 77 -1.56 19.60 12.87
CA VAL A 77 -0.25 19.69 13.53
C VAL A 77 0.12 21.12 13.95
N ASP A 78 -0.52 22.15 13.39
CA ASP A 78 -0.30 23.56 13.74
C ASP A 78 -0.76 23.96 15.16
N ASP A 79 -1.49 23.10 15.86
CA ASP A 79 -2.04 23.40 17.19
C ASP A 79 -1.04 23.15 18.34
N LEU A 80 0.02 22.37 18.10
CA LEU A 80 0.95 21.92 19.14
C LEU A 80 2.17 22.84 19.36
N THR A 81 2.34 23.90 18.56
CA THR A 81 3.47 24.86 18.72
C THR A 81 3.04 26.23 19.22
N ARG A 82 1.81 26.35 19.74
CA ARG A 82 1.31 27.62 20.28
C ARG A 82 0.60 27.46 21.62
N ARG A 83 1.33 26.99 22.64
CA ARG A 83 1.41 27.58 23.99
C ARG A 83 2.26 26.74 24.93
#